data_AF-A0A7W2TI83-F1
#
_entry.id   AF-A0A7W2TI83-F1
#
_cell.length_a   1.000
_cell.length_b   1.000
_cell.length_c   1.000
_cell.angle_alpha   90.00
_cell.angle_beta   90.00
_cell.angle_gamma   90.00
#
_symmetry.space_group_name_H-M   'P 1'
#
loop_
_entity.id
_entity.type
_entity.pdbx_description
1 polymer ?
#
loop_
_entity_poly.entity_id
_entity_poly.type
_entity_poly.pdbx_seq_one_letter_code
_entity_poly.pdbx_strand_id
1 'polypeptide(L)'
;MSINLITRIEAQNIAGVFAESTWFKFVKAKLQPSGINISVNTVRYIKSEVETIKIARVAGYSDIQIKALVTELEKKRLLSAQEFLYKNDLSN
;
A
#
# COMPACT_ATOMS: atom_id res chain seq x y z
N MET A 1 -14.29 8.60 1.06
CA MET A 1 -12.84 8.83 0.97
C MET A 1 -12.38 8.25 -0.36
N SER A 2 -11.85 9.05 -1.28
CA SER A 2 -11.43 8.58 -2.61
C SER A 2 -10.11 7.81 -2.52
N ILE A 3 -10.02 6.67 -3.23
CA ILE A 3 -8.76 5.94 -3.34
C ILE A 3 -7.88 6.68 -4.35
N ASN A 4 -6.78 7.24 -3.87
CA ASN A 4 -5.79 7.91 -4.72
C ASN A 4 -4.66 6.93 -5.06
N LEU A 5 -4.59 6.54 -6.33
CA LEU A 5 -3.58 5.63 -6.87
C LEU A 5 -2.41 6.42 -7.45
N ILE A 6 -1.21 6.12 -6.98
CA ILE A 6 0.03 6.78 -7.39
C ILE A 6 0.99 5.80 -8.06
N THR A 7 1.89 6.33 -8.88
CA THR A 7 2.98 5.59 -9.51
C THR A 7 4.01 5.13 -8.47
N ARG A 8 4.87 4.20 -8.87
CA ARG A 8 6.01 3.76 -8.07
C ARG A 8 6.93 4.93 -7.70
N ILE A 9 7.24 5.81 -8.66
CA ILE A 9 8.15 6.94 -8.45
C ILE A 9 7.58 7.89 -7.39
N GLU A 10 6.28 8.20 -7.46
CA GLU A 10 5.61 9.01 -6.45
C GLU A 10 5.61 8.34 -5.07
N ALA A 11 5.35 7.03 -5.01
CA ALA A 11 5.39 6.27 -3.75
C ALA A 11 6.80 6.28 -3.13
N GLN A 12 7.83 6.11 -3.95
CA GLN A 12 9.24 6.18 -3.54
C GLN A 12 9.59 7.57 -3.00
N ASN A 13 9.14 8.63 -3.67
CA ASN A 13 9.35 10.02 -3.24
C ASN A 13 8.67 10.30 -1.90
N ILE A 14 7.44 9.82 -1.70
CA ILE A 14 6.72 9.98 -0.42
C ILE A 14 7.47 9.25 0.70
N ALA A 15 7.88 8.00 0.45
CA ALA A 15 8.53 7.15 1.43
C ALA A 15 10.00 7.50 1.71
N GLY A 16 10.64 8.31 0.85
CA GLY A 16 12.08 8.61 0.92
C GLY A 16 12.97 7.44 0.51
N VAL A 17 12.47 6.52 -0.34
CA VAL A 17 13.19 5.30 -0.77
C VAL A 17 13.38 5.32 -2.29
N PHE A 18 14.42 6.01 -2.74
CA PHE A 18 14.61 6.31 -4.17
C PHE A 18 15.14 5.13 -4.99
N ALA A 19 15.94 4.23 -4.39
CA ALA A 19 16.47 3.08 -5.10
C ALA A 19 15.37 2.03 -5.36
N GLU A 20 15.19 1.66 -6.63
CA GLU A 20 14.19 0.68 -7.06
C GLU A 20 14.36 -0.69 -6.40
N SER A 21 15.58 -1.21 -6.37
CA SER A 21 15.87 -2.49 -5.73
C SER A 21 15.54 -2.48 -4.24
N THR A 22 15.79 -1.37 -3.55
CA THR A 22 15.43 -1.19 -2.14
C THR A 22 13.93 -1.11 -1.95
N TRP A 23 13.21 -0.42 -2.84
CA TRP A 23 11.75 -0.37 -2.81
C TRP A 23 11.15 -1.78 -2.87
N PHE A 24 11.55 -2.61 -3.83
CA PHE A 24 11.06 -3.98 -3.94
C PHE A 24 11.49 -4.86 -2.77
N LYS A 25 12.70 -4.68 -2.23
CA LYS A 25 13.12 -5.35 -0.99
C LYS A 25 12.20 -4.99 0.18
N PHE A 26 11.84 -3.72 0.33
CA PHE A 26 10.95 -3.28 1.40
C PHE A 26 9.53 -3.78 1.22
N VAL A 27 8.98 -3.75 0.00
CA VAL A 27 7.67 -4.34 -0.29
C VAL A 27 7.67 -5.85 0.04
N LYS A 28 8.69 -6.58 -0.41
CA LYS A 28 8.86 -8.03 -0.12
C LYS A 28 8.98 -8.30 1.38
N ALA A 29 9.67 -7.41 2.11
CA ALA A 29 9.86 -7.51 3.55
C ALA A 29 8.67 -6.99 4.38
N LYS A 30 7.55 -6.58 3.75
CA LYS A 30 6.40 -5.94 4.41
C LYS A 30 6.75 -4.65 5.16
N LEU A 31 7.76 -3.94 4.66
CA LEU A 31 8.20 -2.64 5.16
C LEU A 31 7.62 -1.46 4.38
N GLN A 32 6.90 -1.76 3.30
CA GLN A 32 6.09 -0.87 2.47
C GLN A 32 4.88 -1.67 1.93
N PRO A 33 3.74 -1.02 1.62
CA PRO A 33 2.57 -1.71 1.10
C PRO A 33 2.81 -2.26 -0.31
N SER A 34 2.20 -3.41 -0.59
CA SER A 34 2.17 -3.97 -1.95
C SER A 34 1.34 -3.10 -2.88
N GLY A 35 1.81 -3.01 -4.12
CA GLY A 35 1.09 -2.36 -5.19
C GLY A 35 -0.08 -3.20 -5.71
N ILE A 36 -0.98 -2.53 -6.40
CA ILE A 36 -2.16 -3.09 -7.05
C ILE A 36 -1.87 -3.15 -8.55
N ASN A 37 -2.07 -4.34 -9.13
CA ASN A 37 -2.05 -4.51 -10.58
C ASN A 37 -3.34 -3.93 -11.15
N ILE A 38 -3.25 -2.84 -11.91
CA ILE A 38 -4.40 -2.23 -12.58
C ILE A 38 -4.52 -2.68 -14.04
N SER A 39 -3.41 -3.08 -14.65
CA SER A 39 -3.37 -3.67 -15.99
C SER A 39 -2.08 -4.48 -16.15
N VAL A 40 -1.90 -5.09 -17.33
CA VAL A 40 -0.67 -5.81 -17.68
C VAL A 40 0.53 -4.88 -17.48
N ASN A 41 1.50 -5.33 -16.68
CA ASN A 41 2.73 -4.61 -16.35
C ASN A 41 2.53 -3.23 -15.68
N THR A 42 1.33 -2.89 -15.22
CA THR A 42 1.07 -1.60 -14.58
C THR A 42 0.65 -1.78 -13.13
N VAL A 43 1.57 -1.39 -12.25
CA VAL A 43 1.37 -1.37 -10.80
C VAL A 43 1.13 0.06 -10.33
N ARG A 44 0.18 0.23 -9.41
CA ARG A 44 -0.05 1.48 -8.67
C ARG A 44 -0.10 1.23 -7.17
N TYR A 45 0.15 2.25 -6.38
CA TYR A 45 0.14 2.18 -4.91
C TYR A 45 -0.95 3.08 -4.36
N ILE A 46 -1.52 2.73 -3.21
CA ILE A 46 -2.47 3.61 -2.53
C ILE A 46 -1.69 4.67 -1.77
N LYS A 47 -1.89 5.95 -2.11
CA LYS A 47 -1.15 7.07 -1.54
C LYS A 47 -1.23 7.11 0.00
N SER A 48 -2.43 6.95 0.56
CA SER A 48 -2.64 7.01 2.01
C SER A 48 -1.92 5.88 2.76
N GLU A 49 -1.80 4.68 2.17
CA GLU A 49 -1.04 3.59 2.79
C GLU A 49 0.45 3.93 2.87
N VAL A 50 1.02 4.47 1.79
CA VAL A 50 2.44 4.87 1.74
C VAL A 50 2.71 6.01 2.72
N GLU A 51 1.83 7.02 2.77
CA GLU A 51 1.93 8.14 3.73
C GLU A 51 1.82 7.65 5.19
N THR A 52 0.95 6.68 5.47
CA THR A 52 0.80 6.08 6.79
C THR A 52 2.09 5.41 7.25
N ILE A 53 2.76 4.65 6.37
CA ILE A 53 4.04 4.02 6.70
C ILE A 53 5.14 5.06 6.89
N LYS A 54 5.18 6.12 6.08
CA LYS A 54 6.11 7.24 6.28
C LYS A 54 5.94 7.86 7.67
N ILE A 55 4.71 8.18 8.05
CA ILE A 55 4.39 8.78 9.35
C ILE A 55 4.79 7.84 10.48
N ALA A 56 4.49 6.55 10.39
CA ALA A 56 4.86 5.56 11.40
C ALA A 56 6.39 5.46 11.57
N ARG A 57 7.16 5.52 10.47
CA ARG A 57 8.63 5.56 10.54
C ARG A 57 9.14 6.83 11.22
N VAL A 58 8.58 7.98 10.89
CA VAL A 58 8.92 9.27 11.54
C VAL A 58 8.58 9.24 13.03
N ALA A 59 7.49 8.58 13.41
CA ALA A 59 7.09 8.38 14.80
C ALA A 59 7.95 7.35 15.56
N GLY A 60 8.96 6.75 14.92
CA GLY A 60 9.89 5.82 15.58
C GLY A 60 9.40 4.37 15.69
N TYR A 61 8.43 3.97 14.86
CA TYR A 61 7.96 2.59 14.85
C TYR A 61 9.08 1.65 14.42
N SER A 62 9.24 0.55 15.16
CA SER A 62 10.14 -0.54 14.80
C SER A 62 9.69 -1.25 13.52
N ASP A 63 10.61 -1.90 12.83
CA ASP A 63 10.30 -2.68 11.64
C ASP A 63 9.24 -3.78 11.89
N ILE A 64 9.18 -4.35 13.10
CA ILE A 64 8.15 -5.32 13.48
C ILE A 64 6.76 -4.67 13.49
N GLN A 65 6.65 -3.48 14.08
CA GLN A 65 5.39 -2.72 14.12
C GLN A 65 4.98 -2.25 12.72
N ILE A 66 5.93 -1.82 11.90
CA ILE A 66 5.66 -1.45 10.50
C ILE A 66 5.12 -2.64 9.71
N LYS A 67 5.69 -3.84 9.88
CA LYS A 67 5.20 -5.06 9.21
C LYS A 67 3.76 -5.39 9.60
N ALA A 68 3.45 -5.28 10.89
CA ALA A 68 2.09 -5.48 11.39
C ALA A 68 1.13 -4.45 10.76
N LEU A 69 1.52 -3.18 10.73
CA LEU A 69 0.73 -2.10 10.15
C LEU A 69 0.49 -2.28 8.64
N VAL A 70 1.52 -2.62 7.87
CA VAL A 70 1.38 -2.93 6.44
C VAL A 70 0.40 -4.08 6.22
N THR A 71 0.51 -5.14 7.02
CA THR A 71 -0.38 -6.30 6.91
C THR A 71 -1.83 -5.92 7.23
N GLU A 72 -2.06 -5.07 8.23
CA GLU A 72 -3.39 -4.58 8.58
C GLU A 72 -3.99 -3.71 7.46
N LEU A 73 -3.20 -2.80 6.87
CA LEU A 73 -3.63 -1.95 5.76
C LEU A 73 -4.05 -2.79 4.56
N GLU A 74 -3.21 -3.74 4.15
CA GLU A 74 -3.51 -4.64 3.03
C GLU A 74 -4.74 -5.51 3.28
N LYS A 75 -4.94 -5.96 4.53
CA LYS A 75 -6.15 -6.71 4.92
C LYS A 75 -7.40 -5.85 4.84
N LYS A 76 -7.35 -4.61 5.36
CA LYS A 76 -8.48 -3.65 5.27
C LYS A 76 -8.86 -3.39 3.81
N ARG A 77 -7.85 -3.16 2.96
CA ARG A 77 -8.03 -2.98 1.51
C ARG A 77 -8.75 -4.16 0.87
N LEU A 78 -8.33 -5.39 1.18
CA LEU A 78 -8.94 -6.60 0.63
C LEU A 78 -10.40 -6.76 1.08
N LEU A 79 -10.69 -6.53 2.36
CA LEU A 79 -12.05 -6.61 2.91
C LEU A 79 -12.97 -5.58 2.24
N SER A 80 -12.51 -4.33 2.12
CA SER A 80 -13.29 -3.29 1.43
C SER A 80 -13.56 -3.62 -0.04
N ALA A 81 -12.63 -4.27 -0.73
CA ALA A 81 -12.85 -4.74 -2.10
C ALA A 81 -13.90 -5.86 -2.16
N GLN A 82 -13.86 -6.82 -1.23
CA GLN A 82 -14.86 -7.90 -1.14
C GLN A 82 -16.26 -7.37 -0.82
N GLU A 83 -16.37 -6.45 0.12
CA GLU A 83 -17.64 -5.79 0.47
C GLU A 83 -18.23 -5.03 -0.72
N PHE A 84 -17.38 -4.39 -1.54
CA PHE A 84 -17.83 -3.74 -2.75
C PHE A 84 -18.39 -4.73 -3.76
N LEU A 85 -17.69 -5.84 -4.01
CA LEU A 85 -18.16 -6.89 -4.94
C LEU A 85 -19.49 -7.48 -4.48
N TYR A 86 -19.59 -7.87 -3.20
CA TYR A 86 -20.81 -8.45 -2.64
C TYR A 86 -22.04 -7.53 -2.75
N LYS A 87 -21.85 -6.21 -2.52
CA LYS A 87 -22.94 -5.23 -2.69
C LYS A 87 -23.40 -5.10 -4.13
N ASN A 88 -22.48 -5.19 -5.10
CA ASN A 88 -22.83 -5.11 -6.52
C ASN A 88 -23.52 -6.39 -7.02
N ASP A 89 -23.14 -7.55 -6.47
CA ASP A 89 -23.78 -8.83 -6.81
C ASP A 89 -25.22 -8.94 -6.27
N LEU A 90 -25.51 -8.33 -5.11
CA LEU A 90 -26.88 -8.24 -4.55
C LEU A 90 -27.76 -7.16 -5.19
N SER A 91 -27.18 -6.28 -6.02
CA SER A 91 -27.89 -5.17 -6.68
C SER A 91 -28.24 -5.47 -8.15
N ASN A 92 -27.88 -6.67 -8.64
CA ASN A 92 -28.29 -7.23 -9.93
C ASN A 92 -29.32 -8.36 -9.72
#